data_AF-A0A164PDD1-F1
#
_entry.id   AF-A0A164PDD1-F1
#
_cell.length_a   1.000
_cell.length_b   1.000
_cell.length_c   1.000
_cell.angle_alpha   90.00
_cell.angle_beta   90.00
_cell.angle_gamma   90.00
#
_symmetry.space_group_name_H-M   'P 1'
#
loop_
_entity.id
_entity.type
_entity.pdbx_description
1 polymer ?
#
loop_
_entity_poly.entity_id
_entity_poly.type
_entity_poly.pdbx_seq_one_letter_code
_entity_poly.pdbx_strand_id
1 'polypeptide(L)'
;MTAKGRMAFMTNSTAPATRLTLGVTVVVLLPLLWWCLSLAAAALGLWWETIGNVVVTWNIDTAVGLILLIPAAMFAGNSVAHLQSPTTFRRGRRYATAGLSLTALFCLLELSNPILNTIDPPAPRDPTSWSPELTAGEEWVVAAPYAVFLIPVILTVLSLWRHRPDDSLPPVYHP
;
A
#
# COMPACT_ATOMS: atom_id res chain seq x y z
N MET A 1 22.81 37.54 -37.16
CA MET A 1 23.59 36.71 -36.21
C MET A 1 22.94 36.88 -34.84
N THR A 2 21.88 36.14 -34.54
CA THR A 2 21.78 34.76 -34.02
C THR A 2 21.34 34.78 -32.56
N ALA A 3 20.02 34.95 -32.39
CA ALA A 3 19.29 34.52 -31.21
C ALA A 3 19.34 32.98 -31.13
N LYS A 4 20.30 32.45 -30.39
CA LYS A 4 20.42 31.02 -30.05
C LYS A 4 20.95 30.94 -28.64
N GLY A 5 20.07 30.71 -27.66
CA GLY A 5 20.52 30.43 -26.30
C GLY A 5 19.52 30.83 -25.22
N ARG A 6 18.30 30.28 -25.26
CA ARG A 6 17.37 30.26 -24.11
C ARG A 6 16.25 29.25 -24.33
N MET A 7 16.60 27.99 -24.59
CA MET A 7 15.64 26.88 -24.65
C MET A 7 16.26 25.58 -24.12
N ALA A 8 16.96 25.65 -22.99
CA ALA A 8 17.52 24.45 -22.37
C ALA A 8 17.64 24.63 -20.85
N PHE A 9 16.52 24.87 -20.15
CA PHE A 9 16.49 24.66 -18.69
C PHE A 9 15.05 24.58 -18.15
N MET A 10 14.26 23.62 -18.62
CA MET A 10 12.92 23.39 -18.07
C MET A 10 12.50 21.92 -18.24
N THR A 11 13.31 20.98 -17.78
CA THR A 11 12.94 19.55 -17.85
C THR A 11 13.22 18.73 -16.58
N ASN A 12 13.87 19.25 -15.53
CA ASN A 12 14.32 18.40 -14.41
C ASN A 12 13.69 18.67 -13.03
N SER A 13 12.73 19.58 -12.89
CA SER A 13 12.16 19.93 -11.57
C SER A 13 11.00 19.04 -11.09
N THR A 14 10.43 18.18 -11.94
CA THR A 14 9.24 17.37 -11.60
C THR A 14 9.57 15.96 -11.13
N ALA A 15 10.80 15.48 -11.34
CA ALA A 15 11.21 14.12 -11.03
C ALA A 15 10.96 13.67 -9.58
N PRO A 16 11.22 14.47 -8.51
CA PRO A 16 11.02 14.02 -7.14
C PRO A 16 9.53 13.92 -6.77
N ALA A 17 8.71 14.89 -7.18
CA ALA A 17 7.27 14.88 -6.90
C ALA A 17 6.55 13.72 -7.62
N THR A 18 6.92 13.43 -8.87
CA THR A 18 6.37 12.29 -9.63
C THR A 18 6.73 10.95 -8.99
N ARG A 19 7.97 10.79 -8.49
CA ARG A 19 8.42 9.57 -7.79
C ARG A 19 7.69 9.37 -6.47
N LEU A 20 7.51 10.43 -5.68
CA LEU A 20 6.78 10.37 -4.42
C LEU A 20 5.33 9.95 -4.64
N THR A 21 4.70 10.55 -5.66
CA THR A 21 3.31 10.28 -6.01
C THR A 21 3.10 8.84 -6.46
N LEU A 22 3.97 8.37 -7.37
CA LEU A 22 3.94 6.99 -7.85
C LEU A 22 4.23 5.99 -6.72
N GLY A 23 5.16 6.33 -5.81
CA GLY A 23 5.45 5.55 -4.62
C GLY A 23 4.23 5.37 -3.71
N VAL A 24 3.51 6.46 -3.38
CA VAL A 24 2.29 6.39 -2.56
C VAL A 24 1.24 5.49 -3.21
N THR A 25 0.97 5.68 -4.51
CA THR A 25 -0.04 4.87 -5.22
C THR A 25 0.33 3.40 -5.26
N VAL A 26 1.56 3.06 -5.64
CA VAL A 26 2.01 1.66 -5.71
C VAL A 26 1.90 0.99 -4.35
N VAL A 27 2.37 1.66 -3.30
CA VAL A 27 2.43 1.10 -1.95
C VAL A 27 1.04 0.87 -1.36
N VAL A 28 0.11 1.81 -1.56
CA VAL A 28 -1.29 1.63 -1.11
C VAL A 28 -1.99 0.49 -1.86
N LEU A 29 -1.64 0.25 -3.12
CA LEU A 29 -2.27 -0.78 -3.94
C LEU A 29 -1.64 -2.17 -3.80
N LEU A 30 -0.53 -2.33 -3.07
CA LEU A 30 0.13 -3.63 -2.90
C LEU A 30 -0.81 -4.76 -2.44
N PRO A 31 -1.67 -4.57 -1.42
CA PRO A 31 -2.59 -5.62 -1.01
C PRO A 31 -3.63 -5.99 -2.07
N LEU A 32 -4.10 -5.01 -2.84
CA LEU A 32 -5.04 -5.25 -3.94
C LEU A 32 -4.36 -5.98 -5.11
N LEU A 33 -3.10 -5.65 -5.41
CA LEU A 33 -2.32 -6.37 -6.42
C LEU A 33 -2.10 -7.83 -5.99
N TRP A 34 -1.78 -8.06 -4.72
CA TRP A 34 -1.67 -9.40 -4.15
C TRP A 34 -2.98 -10.18 -4.27
N TRP A 35 -4.10 -9.54 -3.94
CA TRP A 35 -5.42 -10.15 -4.04
C TRP A 35 -5.80 -10.53 -5.47
N CYS A 36 -5.48 -9.67 -6.45
CA CYS A 36 -5.68 -10.02 -7.86
C CYS A 36 -4.83 -11.23 -8.28
N LEU A 37 -3.60 -11.32 -7.79
CA LEU A 37 -2.72 -12.47 -8.06
C LEU A 37 -3.23 -13.75 -7.38
N SER A 38 -3.72 -13.67 -6.13
CA SER A 38 -4.29 -14.82 -5.42
C SER A 38 -5.59 -15.31 -6.07
N LEU A 39 -6.44 -14.40 -6.54
CA LEU A 39 -7.63 -14.74 -7.33
C LEU A 39 -7.26 -15.43 -8.65
N ALA A 40 -6.28 -14.89 -9.37
CA ALA A 40 -5.81 -15.50 -10.61
C ALA A 40 -5.21 -16.89 -10.37
N ALA A 41 -4.40 -17.05 -9.33
CA ALA A 41 -3.82 -18.33 -8.95
C ALA A 41 -4.91 -19.37 -8.61
N ALA A 42 -5.93 -18.96 -7.83
CA ALA A 42 -7.07 -19.78 -7.49
C ALA A 42 -7.88 -20.20 -8.73
N ALA A 43 -8.17 -19.25 -9.64
CA ALA A 43 -8.92 -19.53 -10.87
C ALA A 43 -8.18 -20.50 -11.82
N LEU A 44 -6.85 -20.48 -11.78
CA LEU A 44 -5.99 -21.37 -12.56
C LEU A 44 -5.71 -22.71 -11.84
N GLY A 45 -6.21 -22.91 -10.62
CA GLY A 45 -5.97 -24.11 -9.82
C GLY A 45 -4.50 -24.30 -9.41
N LEU A 46 -3.69 -23.24 -9.45
CA LEU A 46 -2.27 -23.35 -9.13
C LEU A 46 -2.10 -23.64 -7.64
N TRP A 47 -1.33 -24.68 -7.32
CA TRP A 47 -0.94 -25.05 -5.95
C TRP A 47 -2.12 -25.42 -5.03
N TRP A 48 -3.28 -25.78 -5.59
CA TRP A 48 -4.49 -26.07 -4.81
C TRP A 48 -4.28 -27.18 -3.76
N GLU A 49 -3.61 -28.26 -4.15
CA GLU A 49 -3.30 -29.41 -3.26
C GLU A 49 -2.28 -29.07 -2.15
N THR A 50 -1.58 -27.93 -2.25
CA THR A 50 -0.49 -27.58 -1.33
C THR A 50 -0.86 -26.40 -0.41
N ILE A 51 -1.53 -25.38 -0.95
CA ILE A 51 -1.84 -24.13 -0.24
C ILE A 51 -3.26 -23.63 -0.52
N GLY A 52 -4.18 -24.50 -0.94
CA GLY A 52 -5.55 -24.11 -1.29
C GLY A 52 -6.27 -23.34 -0.17
N ASN A 53 -6.16 -23.83 1.08
CA ASN A 53 -6.74 -23.17 2.25
C ASN A 53 -6.16 -21.77 2.48
N VAL A 54 -4.83 -21.62 2.38
CA VAL A 54 -4.13 -20.33 2.49
C VAL A 54 -4.61 -19.35 1.42
N VAL A 55 -4.74 -19.80 0.17
CA VAL A 55 -5.20 -18.95 -0.95
C VAL A 55 -6.66 -18.53 -0.75
N VAL A 56 -7.53 -19.43 -0.30
CA VAL A 56 -8.92 -19.11 0.02
C VAL A 56 -9.00 -18.07 1.14
N THR A 57 -8.19 -18.24 2.19
CA THR A 57 -8.13 -17.28 3.30
C THR A 57 -7.66 -15.89 2.85
N TRP A 58 -6.59 -15.79 2.04
CA TRP A 58 -6.18 -14.50 1.44
C TRP A 58 -7.32 -13.80 0.70
N ASN A 59 -8.11 -14.57 -0.05
CA ASN A 59 -9.22 -14.03 -0.82
C ASN A 59 -10.38 -13.57 0.07
N ILE A 60 -10.72 -14.32 1.12
CA ILE A 60 -11.77 -13.96 2.08
C ILE A 60 -11.35 -12.72 2.88
N ASP A 61 -10.18 -12.75 3.48
CA ASP A 61 -9.68 -11.68 4.35
C ASP A 61 -9.55 -10.38 3.58
N THR A 62 -8.99 -10.43 2.37
CA THR A 62 -8.88 -9.22 1.55
C THR A 62 -10.25 -8.75 1.05
N ALA A 63 -11.19 -9.64 0.74
CA ALA A 63 -12.56 -9.26 0.36
C ALA A 63 -13.27 -8.50 1.49
N VAL A 64 -13.13 -8.94 2.74
CA VAL A 64 -13.62 -8.21 3.92
C VAL A 64 -12.83 -6.91 4.11
N GLY A 65 -11.51 -6.97 3.94
CA GLY A 65 -10.57 -5.84 4.04
C GLY A 65 -10.80 -4.74 3.01
N LEU A 66 -11.58 -4.98 1.95
CA LEU A 66 -11.95 -3.95 0.97
C LEU A 66 -12.63 -2.73 1.62
N ILE A 67 -13.26 -2.90 2.78
CA ILE A 67 -13.83 -1.79 3.55
C ILE A 67 -12.77 -0.74 3.96
N LEU A 68 -11.52 -1.16 4.12
CA LEU A 68 -10.38 -0.29 4.40
C LEU A 68 -9.63 0.06 3.11
N LEU A 69 -9.41 -0.91 2.22
CA LEU A 69 -8.58 -0.75 1.03
C LEU A 69 -9.21 0.15 -0.04
N ILE A 70 -10.53 0.13 -0.22
CA ILE A 70 -11.20 1.01 -1.18
C ILE A 70 -11.06 2.49 -0.77
N PRO A 71 -11.41 2.90 0.47
CA PRO A 71 -11.14 4.26 0.92
C PRO A 71 -9.65 4.61 0.87
N ALA A 72 -8.75 3.67 1.19
CA ALA A 72 -7.31 3.89 1.08
C ALA A 72 -6.88 4.26 -0.34
N ALA A 73 -7.35 3.52 -1.33
CA ALA A 73 -7.09 3.78 -2.74
C ALA A 73 -7.67 5.13 -3.21
N MET A 74 -8.88 5.50 -2.75
CA MET A 74 -9.47 6.80 -3.03
C MET A 74 -8.63 7.95 -2.46
N PHE A 75 -8.14 7.81 -1.23
CA PHE A 75 -7.24 8.80 -0.63
C PHE A 75 -5.89 8.89 -1.35
N ALA A 76 -5.32 7.76 -1.77
CA ALA A 76 -4.11 7.74 -2.57
C ALA A 76 -4.30 8.45 -3.92
N GLY A 77 -5.41 8.17 -4.63
CA GLY A 77 -5.76 8.85 -5.88
C GLY A 77 -5.92 10.37 -5.70
N ASN A 78 -6.63 10.80 -4.66
CA ASN A 78 -6.75 12.23 -4.34
C ASN A 78 -5.40 12.87 -3.99
N SER A 79 -4.49 12.13 -3.36
CA SER A 79 -3.15 12.64 -3.03
C SER A 79 -2.34 12.96 -4.28
N VAL A 80 -2.47 12.17 -5.35
CA VAL A 80 -1.76 12.36 -6.63
C VAL A 80 -2.00 13.73 -7.21
N ALA A 81 -3.27 14.16 -7.24
CA ALA A 81 -3.65 15.46 -7.79
C ALA A 81 -3.10 16.65 -6.97
N HIS A 82 -2.78 16.44 -5.69
CA HIS A 82 -2.42 17.52 -4.75
C HIS A 82 -0.94 17.53 -4.35
N LEU A 83 -0.22 16.42 -4.48
CA LEU A 83 1.22 16.34 -4.16
C LEU A 83 2.11 17.02 -5.20
N GLN A 84 1.59 17.27 -6.40
CA GLN A 84 2.34 17.87 -7.50
C GLN A 84 2.46 19.39 -7.42
N SER A 85 1.62 20.05 -6.60
CA SER A 85 1.63 21.52 -6.47
C SER A 85 2.09 21.96 -5.08
N PRO A 86 3.02 22.93 -4.97
CA PRO A 86 3.46 23.46 -3.68
C PRO A 86 2.32 24.04 -2.83
N THR A 87 1.32 24.64 -3.47
CA THR A 87 0.19 25.29 -2.78
C THR A 87 -0.79 24.28 -2.19
N THR A 88 -0.90 23.09 -2.78
CA THR A 88 -1.81 22.03 -2.33
C THR A 88 -1.09 20.85 -1.67
N PHE A 89 0.25 20.86 -1.64
CA PHE A 89 1.09 19.79 -1.09
C PHE A 89 0.67 19.37 0.32
N ARG A 90 0.36 20.33 1.21
CA ARG A 90 -0.08 20.03 2.58
C ARG A 90 -1.37 19.20 2.60
N ARG A 91 -2.31 19.46 1.68
CA ARG A 91 -3.55 18.68 1.55
C ARG A 91 -3.25 17.30 0.94
N GLY A 92 -2.43 17.25 -0.12
CA GLY A 92 -1.99 16.00 -0.73
C GLY A 92 -1.30 15.07 0.28
N ARG A 93 -0.44 15.62 1.14
CA ARG A 93 0.22 14.89 2.22
C ARG A 93 -0.76 14.28 3.22
N ARG A 94 -1.83 15.02 3.59
CA ARG A 94 -2.88 14.49 4.49
C ARG A 94 -3.63 13.33 3.85
N TYR A 95 -4.03 13.46 2.58
CA TYR A 95 -4.68 12.38 1.84
C TYR A 95 -3.76 11.16 1.70
N ALA A 96 -2.50 11.34 1.32
CA ALA A 96 -1.53 10.23 1.25
C ALA A 96 -1.35 9.54 2.61
N THR A 97 -1.23 10.32 3.69
CA THR A 97 -1.11 9.77 5.05
C THR A 97 -2.35 8.95 5.44
N ALA A 98 -3.56 9.44 5.14
CA ALA A 98 -4.79 8.71 5.41
C ALA A 98 -4.84 7.38 4.64
N GLY A 99 -4.52 7.39 3.34
CA GLY A 99 -4.49 6.18 2.52
C GLY A 99 -3.46 5.16 3.02
N LEU A 100 -2.24 5.62 3.31
CA LEU A 100 -1.18 4.78 3.88
C LEU A 100 -1.55 4.24 5.28
N SER A 101 -2.24 5.01 6.11
CA SER A 101 -2.66 4.58 7.45
C SER A 101 -3.73 3.51 7.40
N LEU A 102 -4.71 3.63 6.49
CA LEU A 102 -5.73 2.60 6.28
C LEU A 102 -5.10 1.31 5.74
N THR A 103 -4.14 1.43 4.81
CA THR A 103 -3.39 0.28 4.30
C THR A 103 -2.57 -0.38 5.41
N ALA A 104 -1.89 0.41 6.25
CA ALA A 104 -1.15 -0.09 7.41
C ALA A 104 -2.07 -0.79 8.41
N LEU A 105 -3.23 -0.20 8.70
CA LEU A 105 -4.22 -0.79 9.60
C LEU A 105 -4.70 -2.15 9.09
N PHE A 106 -5.04 -2.25 7.80
CA PHE A 106 -5.37 -3.52 7.19
C PHE A 106 -4.24 -4.54 7.37
N CYS A 107 -2.99 -4.20 7.01
CA CYS A 107 -1.86 -5.12 7.15
C CYS A 107 -1.63 -5.54 8.62
N LEU A 108 -1.82 -4.64 9.58
CA LEU A 108 -1.67 -4.94 11.01
C LEU A 108 -2.77 -5.85 11.53
N LEU A 109 -4.01 -5.71 11.05
CA LEU A 109 -5.10 -6.62 11.41
C LEU A 109 -4.78 -8.04 10.93
N GLU A 110 -4.36 -8.20 9.67
CA GLU A 110 -3.98 -9.51 9.12
C GLU A 110 -2.79 -10.14 9.87
N LEU A 111 -1.80 -9.33 10.24
CA LEU A 111 -0.67 -9.77 11.05
C LEU A 111 -1.06 -10.15 12.49
N SER A 112 -2.15 -9.61 13.01
CA SER A 112 -2.59 -9.87 14.38
C SER A 112 -3.21 -11.25 14.54
N ASN A 113 -3.82 -11.81 13.49
CA ASN A 113 -4.49 -13.11 13.52
C ASN A 113 -3.61 -14.26 14.07
N PRO A 114 -2.42 -14.56 13.51
CA PRO A 114 -1.58 -15.64 14.04
C PRO A 114 -1.10 -15.37 15.48
N ILE A 115 -0.91 -14.11 15.85
CA ILE A 115 -0.48 -13.72 17.20
C ILE A 115 -1.60 -13.98 18.21
N LEU A 116 -2.82 -13.54 17.88
CA LEU A 116 -3.99 -13.74 18.73
C LEU A 116 -4.31 -15.23 18.89
N ASN A 117 -4.27 -16.00 17.81
CA ASN A 117 -4.51 -17.45 17.85
C ASN A 117 -3.43 -18.23 18.62
N THR A 118 -2.21 -17.67 18.74
CA THR A 118 -1.17 -18.25 19.60
C THR A 118 -1.41 -17.98 21.08
N ILE A 119 -1.95 -16.80 21.43
CA ILE A 119 -2.17 -16.38 22.82
C ILE A 119 -3.46 -17.00 23.38
N ASP A 120 -4.53 -16.98 22.58
CA ASP A 120 -5.85 -17.49 22.94
C ASP A 120 -6.36 -18.35 21.77
N PRO A 121 -5.97 -19.63 21.71
CA PRO A 121 -6.35 -20.51 20.62
C PRO A 121 -7.88 -20.60 20.52
N PRO A 122 -8.46 -20.34 19.34
CA PRO A 122 -9.91 -20.42 19.19
C PRO A 122 -10.40 -21.83 19.54
N ALA A 123 -11.59 -21.90 20.12
CA ALA A 123 -12.27 -23.17 20.32
C ALA A 123 -12.41 -23.90 18.97
N PRO A 124 -12.44 -25.25 18.95
CA PRO A 124 -12.58 -26.03 17.73
C PRO A 124 -13.73 -25.50 16.88
N ARG A 125 -13.44 -25.20 15.62
CA ARG A 125 -14.38 -24.53 14.72
C ARG A 125 -15.56 -25.45 14.41
N ASP A 126 -16.74 -24.87 14.20
CA ASP A 126 -17.91 -25.63 13.77
C ASP A 126 -17.60 -26.35 12.44
N PRO A 127 -17.86 -27.67 12.31
CA PRO A 127 -17.63 -28.42 11.08
C PRO A 127 -18.43 -27.91 9.87
N THR A 128 -19.44 -27.07 10.08
CA THR A 128 -20.22 -26.42 9.02
C THR A 128 -19.68 -25.03 8.64
N SER A 129 -18.53 -24.62 9.18
CA SER A 129 -17.92 -23.32 8.88
C SER A 129 -17.57 -23.19 7.39
N TRP A 130 -17.83 -22.00 6.84
CA TRP A 130 -17.60 -21.65 5.44
C TRP A 130 -16.15 -21.25 5.15
N SER A 131 -15.35 -20.99 6.18
CA SER A 131 -13.95 -20.58 6.08
C SER A 131 -13.02 -21.74 6.43
N PRO A 132 -11.88 -21.90 5.74
CA PRO A 132 -10.91 -22.96 6.05
C PRO A 132 -10.41 -22.91 7.49
N GLU A 133 -10.09 -24.07 8.04
CA GLU A 133 -9.30 -24.19 9.26
C GLU A 133 -7.82 -24.24 8.86
N LEU A 134 -7.02 -23.36 9.45
CA LEU A 134 -5.60 -23.25 9.16
C LEU A 134 -4.80 -23.84 10.31
N THR A 135 -3.72 -24.54 9.97
CA THR A 135 -2.67 -24.86 10.92
C THR A 135 -1.91 -23.60 11.33
N ALA A 136 -1.26 -23.62 12.49
CA ALA A 136 -0.44 -22.48 12.95
C ALA A 136 0.62 -22.05 11.92
N GLY A 137 1.20 -23.01 11.18
CA GLY A 137 2.14 -22.69 10.10
C GLY A 137 1.48 -21.97 8.93
N GLU A 138 0.29 -22.40 8.51
CA GLU A 138 -0.48 -21.76 7.44
C GLU A 138 -0.93 -20.34 7.82
N GLU A 139 -1.26 -20.08 9.08
CA GLU A 139 -1.58 -18.72 9.55
C GLU A 139 -0.42 -17.75 9.36
N TRP A 140 0.82 -18.19 9.64
CA TRP A 140 2.02 -17.39 9.37
C TRP A 140 2.26 -17.17 7.87
N VAL A 141 1.97 -18.18 7.04
CA VAL A 141 2.02 -18.04 5.58
C VAL A 141 0.98 -17.03 5.09
N VAL A 142 -0.24 -17.08 5.64
CA VAL A 142 -1.29 -16.10 5.33
C VAL A 142 -0.83 -14.68 5.70
N ALA A 143 -0.22 -14.51 6.87
CA ALA A 143 0.22 -13.21 7.38
C ALA A 143 1.43 -12.62 6.65
N ALA A 144 2.30 -13.47 6.09
CA ALA A 144 3.61 -13.05 5.55
C ALA A 144 3.56 -11.93 4.49
N PRO A 145 2.66 -11.95 3.47
CA PRO A 145 2.59 -10.87 2.48
C PRO A 145 2.31 -9.50 3.13
N TYR A 146 1.46 -9.45 4.15
CA TYR A 146 1.09 -8.22 4.84
C TYR A 146 2.25 -7.65 5.67
N ALA A 147 3.11 -8.50 6.22
CA ALA A 147 4.38 -8.10 6.82
C ALA A 147 5.27 -7.38 5.79
N VAL A 148 5.39 -7.97 4.59
CA VAL A 148 6.19 -7.43 3.49
C VAL A 148 5.63 -6.11 3.00
N PHE A 149 4.31 -5.94 2.93
CA PHE A 149 3.66 -4.69 2.50
C PHE A 149 3.79 -3.57 3.53
N LEU A 150 3.86 -3.90 4.82
CA LEU A 150 3.96 -2.90 5.88
C LEU A 150 5.28 -2.11 5.82
N ILE A 151 6.38 -2.77 5.41
CA ILE A 151 7.71 -2.14 5.29
C ILE A 151 7.68 -0.91 4.36
N PRO A 152 7.30 -1.03 3.07
CA PRO A 152 7.25 0.12 2.17
C PRO A 152 6.18 1.15 2.58
N VAL A 153 5.09 0.75 3.26
CA VAL A 153 4.11 1.70 3.82
C VAL A 153 4.79 2.63 4.83
N ILE A 154 5.50 2.07 5.82
CA ILE A 154 6.20 2.85 6.84
C ILE A 154 7.26 3.75 6.20
N LEU A 155 8.08 3.21 5.29
CA LEU A 155 9.12 3.97 4.61
C LEU A 155 8.53 5.13 3.78
N THR A 156 7.39 4.91 3.12
CA THR A 156 6.71 5.94 2.32
C THR A 156 6.13 7.03 3.20
N VAL A 157 5.53 6.70 4.34
CA VAL A 157 5.09 7.68 5.34
C VAL A 157 6.28 8.51 5.82
N LEU A 158 7.38 7.87 6.23
CA LEU A 158 8.57 8.58 6.70
C LEU A 158 9.14 9.52 5.62
N SER A 159 9.24 9.04 4.38
CA SER A 159 9.71 9.84 3.23
C SER A 159 8.80 11.06 2.98
N LEU A 160 7.49 10.84 2.97
CA LEU A 160 6.47 11.86 2.76
C LEU A 160 6.54 13.00 3.80
N TRP A 161 6.86 12.66 5.05
CA TRP A 161 6.95 13.64 6.14
C TRP A 161 8.33 14.29 6.27
N ARG A 162 9.38 13.66 5.75
CA ARG A 162 10.72 14.26 5.65
C ARG A 162 10.84 15.26 4.51
N HIS A 163 10.07 15.09 3.43
CA HIS A 163 10.11 15.98 2.28
C HIS A 163 9.51 17.36 2.60
N ARG A 164 10.29 18.43 2.40
CA ARG A 164 9.82 19.81 2.55
C ARG A 164 9.44 20.38 1.18
N PRO A 165 8.35 21.17 1.07
CA PRO A 165 7.96 21.78 -0.19
C PRO A 165 9.06 22.67 -0.80
N ASP A 166 9.87 23.30 0.06
CA ASP A 166 10.93 24.23 -0.33
C ASP A 166 12.12 23.55 -1.02
N ASP A 167 12.28 22.23 -0.89
CA ASP A 167 13.34 21.45 -1.56
C ASP A 167 13.19 21.42 -3.09
N SER A 168 12.07 21.96 -3.62
CA SER A 168 11.74 22.01 -5.05
C SER A 168 11.82 23.41 -5.68
N LEU A 169 12.12 24.45 -4.90
CA LEU A 169 12.28 25.81 -5.42
C LEU A 169 13.75 26.03 -5.83
N PRO A 170 14.03 26.64 -7.01
CA PRO A 170 15.39 27.04 -7.35
C PRO A 170 15.90 28.05 -6.30
N PRO A 171 17.20 28.03 -5.95
CA PRO A 171 17.75 29.00 -5.01
C PRO A 171 17.46 30.41 -5.52
N VAL A 172 16.76 31.19 -4.71
CA VAL A 172 16.57 32.62 -4.96
C VAL A 172 17.92 33.28 -4.73
N TYR A 173 18.64 33.53 -5.83
CA TYR A 173 19.82 34.37 -5.78
C TYR A 173 19.37 35.80 -5.50
N HIS A 174 19.56 36.25 -4.26
CA HIS A 174 19.49 37.67 -3.94
C HIS A 174 20.79 38.33 -4.41
N PRO A 175 20.71 39.39 -5.25
CA PRO A 175 21.87 40.16 -5.70
C PRO A 175 22.54 40.94 -4.56
#